data_AF-A0A8S3QMG2-F1
#
_entry.id   AF-A0A8S3QMG2-F1
#
_cell.length_a   1.000
_cell.length_b   1.000
_cell.length_c   1.000
_cell.angle_alpha   90.00
_cell.angle_beta   90.00
_cell.angle_gamma   90.00
#
_symmetry.space_group_name_H-M   'P 1'
#
loop_
_entity.id
_entity.type
_entity.pdbx_description
1 polymer ?
#
loop_
_entity_poly.entity_id
_entity_poly.type
_entity_poly.pdbx_seq_one_letter_code
_entity_poly.pdbx_strand_id
1 'polypeptide(L)'
;MEVDEYIMQQASVIAMTTTNAARYSKSLNKVGPLITIIEEAAEVPEAHIVTAISPRCKHLILIGDHKQLEPKPAVHELAIKFNLSVSLFERMVKNDLSYHCLQQQHRMRPEISELVRHIYDVLIDNKNVYEYPPIKGVRKSLFFITHNKQEAFKDEGRSYSNEHEAEYLKELCLYLLKQGYKPSDITIIAAYTGQMFCLKEKMPRSKFEGVNICVLDNYQGEENEIILLSLVRSNARGDIGFLNRENRICVALSRAKQGLFIIGNSSTLTTRSKHWQTIIKKLQIEEDINNENDAFHKYTSLGKALPLYCQNHPTNKGIFAELPSDFKKVKDGGCDLPCEFPLRCGHACRYDCHPFDKEHTSYVCLKQCSETCKEGHKCPKGCHLILTVNAVR
;
A
#
# COMPACT_ATOMS: atom_id res chain seq x y z
N MET A 1 -6.76 17.12 36.65
CA MET A 1 -5.42 16.88 37.25
C MET A 1 -5.50 15.99 38.49
N GLU A 2 -6.18 16.36 39.58
CA GLU A 2 -6.25 15.50 40.77
C GLU A 2 -7.01 14.18 40.52
N VAL A 3 -8.11 14.23 39.76
CA VAL A 3 -8.87 13.03 39.37
C VAL A 3 -8.03 12.12 38.45
N ASP A 4 -7.35 12.70 37.45
CA ASP A 4 -6.52 11.93 36.52
C ASP A 4 -5.37 11.23 37.26
N GLU A 5 -4.73 11.93 38.20
CA GLU A 5 -3.65 11.38 39.02
C GLU A 5 -4.15 10.21 39.89
N TYR A 6 -5.30 10.36 40.54
CA TYR A 6 -5.92 9.29 41.32
C TYR A 6 -6.23 8.06 40.47
N ILE A 7 -6.78 8.25 39.27
CA ILE A 7 -7.04 7.15 38.32
C ILE A 7 -5.74 6.47 37.90
N MET A 8 -4.70 7.26 37.55
CA MET A 8 -3.40 6.74 37.14
C MET A 8 -2.73 5.91 38.25
N GLN A 9 -2.85 6.33 39.51
CA GLN A 9 -2.29 5.58 40.65
C GLN A 9 -2.94 4.20 40.86
N GLN A 10 -4.20 4.04 40.43
CA GLN A 10 -4.91 2.76 40.53
C GLN A 10 -4.75 1.88 39.29
N ALA A 11 -4.27 2.44 38.18
CA ALA A 11 -4.10 1.72 36.93
C ALA A 11 -2.87 0.80 36.97
N SER A 12 -3.00 -0.43 36.46
CA SER A 12 -1.86 -1.33 36.27
C SER A 12 -1.00 -0.95 35.06
N VAL A 13 -1.60 -0.33 34.06
CA VAL A 13 -0.94 0.13 32.84
C VAL A 13 -1.46 1.53 32.49
N ILE A 14 -0.54 2.42 32.19
CA ILE A 14 -0.84 3.79 31.74
C ILE A 14 -0.29 3.92 30.32
N ALA A 15 -1.17 4.04 29.34
CA ALA A 15 -0.80 4.25 27.94
C ALA A 15 -1.05 5.71 27.53
N MET A 16 -0.04 6.35 26.93
CA MET A 16 -0.16 7.69 26.38
C MET A 16 0.93 7.94 25.33
N THR A 17 0.68 8.89 24.44
CA THR A 17 1.70 9.37 23.50
C THR A 17 2.81 10.13 24.24
N THR A 18 4.00 10.20 23.67
CA THR A 18 5.16 10.86 24.29
C THR A 18 4.93 12.37 24.49
N THR A 19 4.18 13.01 23.60
CA THR A 19 3.72 14.41 23.79
C THR A 19 2.82 14.56 25.01
N ASN A 20 1.91 13.61 25.25
CA ASN A 20 1.10 13.62 26.47
C ASN A 20 1.93 13.28 27.71
N ALA A 21 2.91 12.39 27.61
CA ALA A 21 3.83 12.11 28.72
C ALA A 21 4.56 13.39 29.18
N ALA A 22 5.04 14.21 28.24
CA ALA A 22 5.64 15.51 28.56
C ALA A 22 4.63 16.45 29.26
N ARG A 23 3.39 16.52 28.76
CA ARG A 23 2.31 17.33 29.35
C ARG A 23 1.94 16.89 30.77
N TYR A 24 1.90 15.59 31.03
CA TYR A 24 1.53 14.97 32.32
C TYR A 24 2.75 14.63 33.19
N SER A 25 3.93 15.17 32.88
CA SER A 25 5.20 14.89 33.59
C SER A 25 5.10 15.02 35.11
N LYS A 26 4.38 16.04 35.62
CA LYS A 26 4.14 16.19 37.06
C LYS A 26 3.36 15.02 37.67
N SER A 27 2.28 14.59 37.01
CA SER A 27 1.47 13.45 37.45
C SER A 27 2.26 12.14 37.34
N LEU A 28 2.97 11.93 36.22
CA LEU A 28 3.83 10.75 36.04
C LEU A 28 4.95 10.65 37.07
N ASN A 29 5.53 11.79 37.49
CA ASN A 29 6.54 11.81 38.54
C ASN A 29 5.98 11.40 39.90
N LYS A 30 4.73 11.78 40.21
CA LYS A 30 4.07 11.39 41.46
C LYS A 30 3.60 9.94 41.45
N VAL A 31 2.97 9.50 40.36
CA VAL A 31 2.58 8.09 40.15
C VAL A 31 3.83 7.20 40.24
N GLY A 32 4.92 7.66 39.63
CA GLY A 32 6.22 7.01 39.70
C GLY A 32 6.29 5.63 39.07
N PRO A 33 5.95 5.45 37.77
CA PRO A 33 6.08 4.16 37.10
C PRO A 33 7.50 3.60 37.25
N LEU A 34 7.60 2.36 37.74
CA LEU A 34 8.89 1.67 37.92
C LEU A 34 9.42 1.07 36.62
N ILE A 35 8.52 0.80 35.67
CA ILE A 35 8.84 0.25 34.35
C ILE A 35 8.24 1.20 33.32
N THR A 36 9.06 1.62 32.36
CA THR A 36 8.63 2.44 31.23
C THR A 36 8.95 1.70 29.94
N ILE A 37 7.93 1.51 29.09
CA ILE A 37 8.09 0.92 27.76
C ILE A 37 7.82 2.02 26.74
N ILE A 38 8.71 2.16 25.76
CA ILE A 38 8.55 3.11 24.66
C ILE A 38 8.60 2.33 23.35
N GLU A 39 7.46 2.29 22.67
CA GLU A 39 7.31 1.75 21.32
C GLU A 39 7.74 2.80 20.28
N GLU A 40 8.20 2.34 19.11
CA GLU A 40 8.73 3.18 18.02
C GLU A 40 9.80 4.17 18.49
N ALA A 41 10.60 3.76 19.49
CA ALA A 41 11.59 4.60 20.15
C ALA A 41 12.65 5.18 19.19
N ALA A 42 12.84 4.54 18.02
CA ALA A 42 13.72 5.03 16.97
C ALA A 42 13.18 6.31 16.29
N GLU A 43 11.87 6.53 16.24
CA GLU A 43 11.22 7.70 15.64
C GLU A 43 10.96 8.83 16.66
N VAL A 44 11.10 8.54 17.97
CA VAL A 44 10.83 9.52 19.03
C VAL A 44 12.06 10.39 19.31
N PRO A 45 11.91 11.73 19.35
CA PRO A 45 12.99 12.62 19.77
C PRO A 45 13.50 12.27 21.17
N GLU A 46 14.81 12.29 21.38
CA GLU A 46 15.43 11.95 22.67
C GLU A 46 14.82 12.75 23.84
N ALA A 47 14.59 14.05 23.65
CA ALA A 47 13.98 14.90 24.69
C ALA A 47 12.61 14.39 25.14
N HIS A 48 11.79 13.87 24.22
CA HIS A 48 10.47 13.33 24.55
C HIS A 48 10.60 12.04 25.36
N ILE A 49 11.57 11.18 25.04
CA ILE A 49 11.86 9.97 25.82
C ILE A 49 12.28 10.35 27.25
N VAL A 50 13.23 11.27 27.39
CA VAL A 50 13.72 11.71 28.71
C VAL A 50 12.59 12.24 29.59
N THR A 51 11.66 13.01 29.02
CA THR A 51 10.51 13.54 29.79
C THR A 51 9.47 12.49 30.17
N ALA A 52 9.43 11.34 29.49
CA ALA A 52 8.54 10.23 29.82
C ALA A 52 9.10 9.33 30.95
N ILE A 53 10.37 9.48 31.30
CA ILE A 53 11.03 8.67 32.33
C ILE A 53 10.83 9.33 33.70
N SER A 54 10.15 8.64 34.60
CA SER A 54 10.03 9.06 36.00
C SER A 54 11.37 8.91 36.73
N PRO A 55 11.71 9.78 37.71
CA PRO A 55 12.84 9.57 38.61
C PRO A 55 12.80 8.24 39.39
N ARG A 56 11.64 7.59 39.46
CA ARG A 56 11.47 6.27 40.12
C ARG A 56 11.61 5.10 39.15
N CYS A 57 11.78 5.34 37.85
CA CYS A 57 11.94 4.30 36.85
C CYS A 57 13.18 3.47 37.15
N LYS A 58 13.00 2.14 37.19
CA LYS A 58 14.06 1.15 37.42
C LYS A 58 14.36 0.33 36.17
N HIS A 59 13.41 0.23 35.24
CA HIS A 59 13.56 -0.52 34.01
C HIS A 59 12.96 0.26 32.83
N LEU A 60 13.83 0.71 31.92
CA LEU A 60 13.43 1.33 30.67
C LEU A 60 13.58 0.31 29.53
N ILE A 61 12.50 0.08 28.79
CA ILE A 61 12.48 -0.79 27.63
C ILE A 61 12.20 0.07 26.40
N LEU A 62 13.16 0.14 25.49
CA LEU A 62 13.02 0.86 24.22
C LEU A 62 12.86 -0.16 23.10
N ILE A 63 11.73 -0.09 22.39
CA ILE A 63 11.42 -0.93 21.25
C ILE A 63 11.38 -0.03 20.02
N GLY A 64 12.16 -0.36 18.99
CA GLY A 64 12.21 0.42 17.77
C GLY A 64 13.15 -0.17 16.75
N ASP A 65 13.18 0.45 15.57
CA ASP A 65 14.04 0.05 14.48
C ASP A 65 14.83 1.26 13.95
N HIS A 66 16.13 1.28 14.26
CA HIS A 66 17.03 2.35 13.85
C HIS A 66 17.33 2.37 12.34
N LYS A 67 16.87 1.35 11.59
CA LYS A 67 16.90 1.30 10.12
C LYS A 67 15.62 1.85 9.48
N GLN A 68 14.59 2.20 10.25
CA GLN A 68 13.35 2.85 9.78
C GLN A 68 13.36 4.36 10.07
N LEU A 69 12.21 5.06 10.06
CA LEU A 69 12.23 6.53 10.16
C LEU A 69 12.84 6.99 11.48
N GLU A 70 13.57 8.09 11.36
CA GLU A 70 14.16 8.82 12.47
C GLU A 70 13.24 9.99 12.89
N PRO A 71 13.46 10.58 14.09
CA PRO A 71 12.73 11.75 14.53
C PRO A 71 12.90 12.91 13.54
N LYS A 72 11.82 13.69 13.37
CA LYS A 72 11.79 14.84 12.44
C LYS A 72 11.72 16.14 13.23
N PRO A 73 12.86 16.82 13.51
CA PRO A 73 12.85 18.14 14.09
C PRO A 73 12.08 19.13 13.22
N ALA A 74 11.30 20.03 13.85
CA ALA A 74 10.55 21.07 13.13
C ALA A 74 11.47 22.00 12.33
N VAL A 75 12.72 22.17 12.77
CA VAL A 75 13.73 22.98 12.09
C VAL A 75 14.83 22.07 11.55
N HIS A 76 14.87 21.92 10.22
CA HIS A 76 15.82 21.06 9.52
C HIS A 76 17.29 21.41 9.81
N GLU A 77 17.62 22.69 10.00
CA GLU A 77 18.97 23.11 10.36
C GLU A 77 19.42 22.51 11.70
N LEU A 78 18.50 22.37 12.67
CA LEU A 78 18.82 21.78 13.96
C LEU A 78 19.08 20.28 13.87
N ALA A 79 18.38 19.58 12.97
CA ALA A 79 18.69 18.17 12.65
C ALA A 79 20.13 18.03 12.15
N ILE A 80 20.56 18.86 11.21
CA ILE A 80 21.90 18.77 10.61
C ILE A 80 22.99 19.23 11.56
N LYS A 81 22.81 20.39 12.20
CA LYS A 81 23.87 21.04 12.98
C LYS A 81 24.07 20.41 14.35
N PHE A 82 23.00 19.89 14.95
CA PHE A 82 23.01 19.39 16.33
C PHE A 82 22.57 17.94 16.46
N ASN A 83 22.40 17.22 15.34
CA ASN A 83 22.00 15.81 15.32
C ASN A 83 20.69 15.52 16.07
N LEU A 84 19.73 16.46 16.07
CA LEU A 84 18.44 16.27 16.74
C LEU A 84 17.55 15.20 16.09
N SER A 85 17.95 14.65 14.95
CA SER A 85 17.32 13.48 14.33
C SER A 85 17.90 12.15 14.82
N VAL A 86 18.84 12.15 15.77
CA VAL A 86 19.28 10.91 16.42
C VAL A 86 18.41 10.68 17.64
N SER A 87 17.68 9.57 17.67
CA SER A 87 16.86 9.18 18.82
C SER A 87 17.73 8.65 19.96
N LEU A 88 17.17 8.58 21.18
CA LEU A 88 17.86 7.93 22.29
C LEU A 88 18.20 6.47 21.96
N PHE A 89 17.27 5.78 21.29
CA PHE A 89 17.43 4.39 20.85
C PHE A 89 18.62 4.24 19.89
N GLU A 90 18.65 5.03 18.82
CA GLU A 90 19.75 5.01 17.86
C GLU A 90 21.08 5.39 18.51
N ARG A 91 21.08 6.39 19.41
CA ARG A 91 22.28 6.78 20.15
C ARG A 91 22.80 5.65 21.03
N MET A 92 21.93 4.89 21.69
CA MET A 92 22.34 3.74 22.50
C MET A 92 22.96 2.64 21.62
N VAL A 93 22.35 2.34 20.47
CA VAL A 93 22.90 1.37 19.50
C VAL A 93 24.28 1.82 18.99
N LYS A 94 24.44 3.11 18.66
CA LYS A 94 25.73 3.69 18.22
C LYS A 94 26.82 3.71 19.30
N ASN A 95 26.46 3.57 20.58
CA ASN A 95 27.40 3.46 21.69
C ASN A 95 27.57 1.99 22.14
N ASP A 96 27.32 1.04 21.24
CA ASP A 96 27.54 -0.39 21.46
C ASP A 96 26.77 -0.98 22.65
N LEU A 97 25.65 -0.36 23.04
CA LEU A 97 24.76 -0.95 24.04
C LEU A 97 24.19 -2.26 23.48
N SER A 98 24.26 -3.34 24.27
CA SER A 98 23.69 -4.62 23.85
C SER A 98 22.17 -4.51 23.65
N TYR A 99 21.70 -5.01 22.51
CA TYR A 99 20.28 -5.07 22.18
C TYR A 99 19.93 -6.44 21.58
N HIS A 100 18.64 -6.75 21.58
CA HIS A 100 18.11 -7.94 20.94
C HIS A 100 17.41 -7.55 19.63
N CYS A 101 17.78 -8.21 18.53
CA CYS A 101 17.14 -8.03 17.24
C CYS A 101 16.22 -9.22 16.96
N LEU A 102 14.94 -8.95 16.66
CA LEU A 102 14.00 -9.97 16.20
C LEU A 102 14.26 -10.23 14.70
N GLN A 103 14.76 -11.41 14.38
CA GLN A 103 15.23 -11.73 13.04
C GLN A 103 14.15 -12.28 12.11
N GLN A 104 13.03 -12.76 12.65
CA GLN A 104 11.99 -13.42 11.88
C GLN A 104 10.85 -12.46 11.54
N GLN A 105 10.54 -12.31 10.25
CA GLN A 105 9.45 -11.48 9.76
C GLN A 105 8.21 -12.33 9.42
N HIS A 106 7.03 -11.79 9.74
CA HIS A 106 5.74 -12.46 9.58
C HIS A 106 4.78 -11.71 8.63
N ARG A 107 5.25 -10.66 7.98
CA ARG A 107 4.42 -9.71 7.24
C ARG A 107 4.48 -9.96 5.75
N MET A 108 5.66 -9.80 5.16
CA MET A 108 5.87 -9.64 3.73
C MET A 108 6.05 -11.00 3.07
N ARG A 109 5.52 -11.17 1.86
CA ARG A 109 5.95 -12.26 0.98
C ARG A 109 7.47 -12.25 0.76
N PRO A 110 8.11 -13.41 0.52
CA PRO A 110 9.55 -13.51 0.28
C PRO A 110 10.08 -12.60 -0.82
N GLU A 111 9.36 -12.46 -1.94
CA GLU A 111 9.75 -11.58 -3.04
C GLU A 111 9.74 -10.10 -2.66
N ILE A 112 8.90 -9.70 -1.69
CA ILE A 112 8.84 -8.34 -1.15
C ILE A 112 9.93 -8.14 -0.10
N SER A 113 10.08 -9.06 0.85
CA SER A 113 11.11 -8.94 1.90
C SER A 113 12.52 -8.94 1.32
N GLU A 114 12.75 -9.62 0.19
CA GLU A 114 14.01 -9.60 -0.57
C GLU A 114 14.46 -8.18 -0.97
N LEU A 115 13.52 -7.25 -1.21
CA LEU A 115 13.87 -5.87 -1.55
C LEU A 115 14.55 -5.14 -0.40
N VAL A 116 14.22 -5.47 0.86
CA VAL A 116 14.75 -4.81 2.07
C VAL A 116 15.85 -5.60 2.77
N ARG A 117 16.11 -6.86 2.38
CA ARG A 117 17.17 -7.69 3.00
C ARG A 117 18.57 -7.08 2.96
N HIS A 118 18.86 -6.17 2.02
CA HIS A 118 20.15 -5.50 1.97
C HIS A 118 20.34 -4.41 3.04
N ILE A 119 19.27 -4.04 3.76
CA ILE A 119 19.24 -3.01 4.83
C ILE A 119 19.46 -3.65 6.21
N TYR A 120 19.10 -4.93 6.35
CA TYR A 120 19.18 -5.69 7.60
C TYR A 120 20.22 -6.81 7.50
N ASP A 121 21.00 -7.03 8.55
CA ASP A 121 22.02 -8.08 8.55
C ASP A 121 21.40 -9.48 8.48
N VAL A 122 20.29 -9.69 9.19
CA VAL A 122 19.53 -10.94 9.21
C VAL A 122 18.04 -10.63 9.17
N LEU A 123 17.35 -11.13 8.14
CA LEU A 123 15.90 -11.06 8.00
C LEU A 123 15.39 -12.39 7.42
N ILE A 124 14.70 -13.17 8.24
CA ILE A 124 14.26 -14.54 7.95
C ILE A 124 12.75 -14.55 7.79
N ASP A 125 12.24 -15.13 6.72
CA ASP A 125 10.81 -15.23 6.48
C ASP A 125 10.20 -16.36 7.33
N ASN A 126 9.11 -16.07 8.04
CA ASN A 126 8.33 -17.12 8.69
C ASN A 126 7.50 -17.91 7.69
N LYS A 127 7.17 -19.17 8.02
CA LYS A 127 6.30 -20.05 7.22
C LYS A 127 4.98 -19.41 6.79
N ASN A 128 4.37 -18.58 7.65
CA ASN A 128 3.06 -17.98 7.35
C ASN A 128 3.06 -17.11 6.08
N VAL A 129 4.19 -16.49 5.72
CA VAL A 129 4.23 -15.59 4.55
C VAL A 129 4.29 -16.33 3.21
N TYR A 130 4.59 -17.63 3.23
CA TYR A 130 4.57 -18.49 2.05
C TYR A 130 3.14 -18.99 1.73
N GLU A 131 2.22 -18.91 2.69
CA GLU A 131 0.84 -19.41 2.58
C GLU A 131 -0.13 -18.37 2.01
N TYR A 132 0.30 -17.13 1.77
CA TYR A 132 -0.56 -16.09 1.24
C TYR A 132 -1.12 -16.44 -0.15
N PRO A 133 -2.39 -16.11 -0.44
CA PRO A 133 -2.99 -16.38 -1.74
C PRO A 133 -2.48 -15.42 -2.83
N PRO A 134 -2.28 -15.86 -4.08
CA PRO A 134 -1.86 -14.99 -5.18
C PRO A 134 -2.79 -13.76 -5.34
N ILE A 135 -2.23 -12.65 -5.81
CA ILE A 135 -3.03 -11.44 -6.04
C ILE A 135 -3.97 -11.64 -7.24
N LYS A 136 -5.27 -11.45 -7.02
CA LYS A 136 -6.30 -11.58 -8.04
C LYS A 136 -6.12 -10.50 -9.11
N GLY A 137 -6.26 -10.90 -10.38
CA GLY A 137 -6.23 -9.97 -11.51
C GLY A 137 -4.84 -9.60 -12.03
N VAL A 138 -3.77 -10.00 -11.37
CA VAL A 138 -2.40 -9.68 -11.79
C VAL A 138 -1.54 -10.94 -11.73
N ARG A 139 -0.52 -11.02 -12.58
CA ARG A 139 0.33 -12.21 -12.65
C ARG A 139 1.38 -12.28 -11.55
N LYS A 140 1.74 -11.14 -10.96
CA LYS A 140 2.77 -11.04 -9.91
C LYS A 140 2.28 -10.28 -8.70
N SER A 141 2.73 -10.74 -7.53
CA SER A 141 2.51 -10.07 -6.24
C SER A 141 3.39 -8.83 -6.06
N LEU A 142 4.53 -8.78 -6.74
CA LEU A 142 5.46 -7.66 -6.75
C LEU A 142 5.72 -7.20 -8.18
N PHE A 143 5.51 -5.92 -8.46
CA PHE A 143 5.84 -5.36 -9.77
C PHE A 143 6.22 -3.87 -9.69
N PHE A 144 7.28 -3.49 -10.41
CA PHE A 144 7.70 -2.11 -10.60
C PHE A 144 7.33 -1.64 -12.01
N ILE A 145 6.37 -0.72 -12.08
CA ILE A 145 5.91 -0.04 -13.29
C ILE A 145 6.85 1.15 -13.55
N THR A 146 7.74 1.02 -14.53
CA THR A 146 8.68 2.10 -14.89
C THR A 146 8.15 3.00 -16.00
N HIS A 147 8.34 4.31 -15.84
CA HIS A 147 7.98 5.32 -16.85
C HIS A 147 9.01 6.45 -16.94
N ASN A 148 8.85 7.34 -17.92
CA ASN A 148 9.68 8.53 -18.13
C ASN A 148 8.90 9.86 -18.08
N LYS A 149 7.64 9.84 -17.61
CA LYS A 149 6.80 11.06 -17.47
C LYS A 149 7.35 11.98 -16.39
N GLN A 150 7.45 13.27 -16.68
CA GLN A 150 8.09 14.26 -15.80
C GLN A 150 7.27 14.58 -14.56
N GLU A 151 7.97 14.89 -13.47
CA GLU A 151 7.37 15.44 -12.24
C GLU A 151 6.93 16.91 -12.44
N ALA A 152 5.90 17.32 -11.69
CA ALA A 152 5.48 18.70 -11.55
C ALA A 152 5.76 19.20 -10.12
N PHE A 153 6.30 20.42 -10.01
CA PHE A 153 6.44 21.11 -8.72
C PHE A 153 5.15 21.88 -8.42
N LYS A 154 4.63 21.73 -7.20
CA LYS A 154 3.49 22.51 -6.70
C LYS A 154 3.99 23.53 -5.68
N ASP A 155 3.76 24.81 -5.97
CA ASP A 155 4.15 25.94 -5.11
C ASP A 155 3.45 25.87 -3.75
N GLU A 156 2.16 25.51 -3.75
CA GLU A 156 1.41 25.22 -2.53
C GLU A 156 1.97 23.96 -1.83
N GLY A 157 2.52 24.15 -0.63
CA GLY A 157 3.15 23.08 0.15
C GLY A 157 4.55 22.67 -0.32
N ARG A 158 5.14 23.36 -1.30
CA ARG A 158 6.51 23.13 -1.82
C ARG A 158 6.82 21.65 -2.03
N SER A 159 5.95 20.96 -2.77
CA SER A 159 5.99 19.51 -2.92
C SER A 159 5.95 19.09 -4.39
N TYR A 160 6.22 17.81 -4.64
CA TYR A 160 6.22 17.24 -5.98
C TYR A 160 5.00 16.36 -6.20
N SER A 161 4.56 16.29 -7.46
CA SER A 161 3.50 15.39 -7.91
C SER A 161 3.82 14.86 -9.30
N ASN A 162 3.24 13.71 -9.65
CA ASN A 162 3.34 13.12 -10.97
C ASN A 162 1.94 12.64 -11.38
N GLU A 163 1.35 13.40 -12.31
CA GLU A 163 0.00 13.21 -12.81
C GLU A 163 -0.19 11.83 -13.44
N HIS A 164 0.83 11.33 -14.14
CA HIS A 164 0.79 10.02 -14.77
C HIS A 164 0.73 8.90 -13.73
N GLU A 165 1.56 8.99 -12.68
CA GLU A 165 1.55 8.02 -11.59
C GLU A 165 0.20 8.02 -10.86
N ALA A 166 -0.35 9.19 -10.57
CA ALA A 166 -1.62 9.32 -9.88
C ALA A 166 -2.77 8.72 -10.69
N GLU A 167 -2.83 9.01 -11.99
CA GLU A 167 -3.85 8.48 -12.89
C GLU A 167 -3.73 6.95 -13.05
N TYR A 168 -2.50 6.43 -13.14
CA TYR A 168 -2.26 5.00 -13.23
C TYR A 168 -2.70 4.26 -11.97
N LEU A 169 -2.29 4.74 -10.79
CA LEU A 169 -2.67 4.11 -9.51
C LEU A 169 -4.18 4.18 -9.25
N LYS A 170 -4.84 5.26 -9.69
CA LYS A 170 -6.31 5.37 -9.64
C LYS A 170 -6.97 4.24 -10.45
N GLU A 171 -6.56 4.02 -11.69
CA GLU A 171 -7.12 2.97 -12.56
C GLU A 171 -6.76 1.56 -12.05
N LEU A 172 -5.53 1.35 -11.56
CA LEU A 172 -5.12 0.09 -10.95
C LEU A 172 -5.94 -0.21 -9.68
N CYS A 173 -6.18 0.78 -8.82
CA CYS A 173 -7.01 0.62 -7.65
C CYS A 173 -8.44 0.24 -8.03
N LEU A 174 -9.05 0.91 -9.03
CA LEU A 174 -10.39 0.54 -9.53
C LEU A 174 -10.42 -0.89 -10.06
N TYR A 175 -9.37 -1.29 -10.78
CA TYR A 175 -9.25 -2.64 -11.30
C TYR A 175 -9.21 -3.68 -10.18
N LEU A 176 -8.40 -3.45 -9.13
CA LEU A 176 -8.30 -4.35 -7.98
C LEU A 176 -9.61 -4.42 -7.18
N LEU A 177 -10.31 -3.30 -6.99
CA LEU A 177 -11.65 -3.31 -6.38
C LEU A 177 -12.62 -4.19 -7.18
N LYS A 178 -12.57 -4.13 -8.51
CA LYS A 178 -13.37 -5.01 -9.39
C LYS A 178 -12.97 -6.48 -9.28
N GLN A 179 -11.73 -6.82 -8.91
CA GLN A 179 -11.32 -8.20 -8.61
C GLN A 179 -11.91 -8.74 -7.29
N GLY A 180 -12.63 -7.90 -6.53
CA GLY A 180 -13.27 -8.27 -5.28
C GLY A 180 -12.41 -8.01 -4.04
N TYR A 181 -11.37 -7.18 -4.13
CA TYR A 181 -10.68 -6.65 -2.95
C TYR A 181 -11.55 -5.60 -2.25
N LYS A 182 -11.55 -5.59 -0.93
CA LYS A 182 -12.23 -4.53 -0.18
C LYS A 182 -11.40 -3.25 -0.25
N PRO A 183 -12.03 -2.07 -0.22
CA PRO A 183 -11.29 -0.80 -0.12
C PRO A 183 -10.29 -0.77 1.04
N SER A 184 -10.62 -1.37 2.19
CA SER A 184 -9.75 -1.47 3.36
C SER A 184 -8.49 -2.29 3.12
N ASP A 185 -8.49 -3.20 2.15
CA ASP A 185 -7.36 -4.09 1.85
C ASP A 185 -6.27 -3.39 1.01
N ILE A 186 -6.54 -2.15 0.55
CA ILE A 186 -5.68 -1.40 -0.36
C ILE A 186 -5.26 -0.08 0.29
N THR A 187 -3.96 0.20 0.27
CA THR A 187 -3.43 1.53 0.62
C THR A 187 -2.57 2.09 -0.50
N ILE A 188 -2.78 3.36 -0.82
CA ILE A 188 -1.94 4.11 -1.75
C ILE A 188 -0.99 4.99 -0.96
N ILE A 189 0.30 4.71 -1.07
CA ILE A 189 1.37 5.47 -0.43
C ILE A 189 1.98 6.40 -1.47
N ALA A 190 1.94 7.70 -1.18
CA ALA A 190 2.66 8.70 -1.94
C ALA A 190 3.95 9.06 -1.22
N ALA A 191 5.07 9.11 -1.93
CA ALA A 191 6.32 9.62 -1.35
C ALA A 191 6.15 11.08 -0.91
N TYR A 192 5.45 11.90 -1.70
CA TYR A 192 5.32 13.35 -1.48
C TYR A 192 3.89 13.77 -1.17
N THR A 193 3.73 14.78 -0.31
CA THR A 193 2.41 15.34 0.05
C THR A 193 1.67 15.91 -1.15
N GLY A 194 2.37 16.54 -2.10
CA GLY A 194 1.77 17.04 -3.35
C GLY A 194 1.10 15.92 -4.15
N GLN A 195 1.71 14.73 -4.17
CA GLN A 195 1.16 13.55 -4.82
C GLN A 195 -0.04 12.97 -4.07
N MET A 196 -0.02 12.95 -2.73
CA MET A 196 -1.19 12.55 -1.93
C MET A 196 -2.41 13.42 -2.25
N PHE A 197 -2.23 14.74 -2.36
CA PHE A 197 -3.33 15.64 -2.74
C PHE A 197 -3.81 15.41 -4.18
N CYS A 198 -2.89 15.22 -5.14
CA CYS A 198 -3.21 14.86 -6.52
C CYS A 198 -4.05 13.56 -6.60
N LEU A 199 -3.67 12.53 -5.85
CA LEU A 199 -4.42 11.28 -5.75
C LEU A 199 -5.82 11.50 -5.16
N LYS A 200 -5.93 12.25 -4.05
CA LYS A 200 -7.22 12.54 -3.41
C LYS A 200 -8.18 13.33 -4.30
N GLU A 201 -7.66 14.23 -5.13
CA GLU A 201 -8.45 14.98 -6.12
C GLU A 201 -9.04 14.03 -7.19
N LYS A 202 -8.23 13.08 -7.65
CA LYS A 202 -8.61 12.09 -8.69
C LYS A 202 -9.46 10.94 -8.18
N MET A 203 -9.45 10.68 -6.88
CA MET A 203 -10.11 9.55 -6.24
C MET A 203 -11.26 10.02 -5.34
N PRO A 204 -12.43 10.37 -5.93
CA PRO A 204 -13.57 10.84 -5.16
C PRO A 204 -14.11 9.75 -4.24
N ARG A 205 -14.55 10.14 -3.04
CA ARG A 205 -15.11 9.22 -2.03
C ARG A 205 -16.23 8.32 -2.58
N SER A 206 -17.05 8.82 -3.50
CA SER A 206 -18.15 8.04 -4.11
C SER A 206 -17.71 6.74 -4.80
N LYS A 207 -16.44 6.60 -5.17
CA LYS A 207 -15.88 5.39 -5.81
C LYS A 207 -14.81 4.68 -4.98
N PHE A 208 -14.16 5.40 -4.05
CA PHE A 208 -12.98 4.91 -3.34
C PHE A 208 -13.13 5.01 -1.82
N GLU A 209 -14.36 5.08 -1.31
CA GLU A 209 -14.62 5.07 0.13
C GLU A 209 -13.98 3.85 0.79
N GLY A 210 -13.18 4.10 1.83
CA GLY A 210 -12.42 3.07 2.55
C GLY A 210 -11.01 2.78 2.03
N VAL A 211 -10.62 3.26 0.84
CA VAL A 211 -9.22 3.18 0.38
C VAL A 211 -8.39 4.21 1.13
N ASN A 212 -7.31 3.77 1.77
CA ASN A 212 -6.42 4.68 2.48
C ASN A 212 -5.42 5.32 1.50
N ILE A 213 -5.27 6.65 1.59
CA ILE A 213 -4.30 7.43 0.79
C ILE A 213 -3.51 8.32 1.75
N CYS A 214 -2.22 8.01 1.89
CA CYS A 214 -1.34 8.68 2.84
C CYS A 214 0.04 8.98 2.25
N VAL A 215 0.78 9.84 2.93
CA VAL A 215 2.20 10.02 2.67
C VAL A 215 3.01 8.94 3.39
N LEU A 216 4.13 8.54 2.79
CA LEU A 216 5.05 7.53 3.33
C LEU A 216 5.39 7.76 4.81
N ASP A 217 5.72 9.00 5.13
CA ASP A 217 6.13 9.46 6.45
C ASP A 217 5.06 9.33 7.54
N ASN A 218 3.78 9.13 7.16
CA ASN A 218 2.65 8.97 8.07
C ASN A 218 2.15 7.52 8.13
N TYR A 219 2.84 6.57 7.48
CA TYR A 219 2.42 5.18 7.38
C TYR A 219 3.40 4.22 8.09
N GLN A 220 4.19 4.73 9.04
CA GLN A 220 5.00 3.90 9.93
C GLN A 220 4.11 3.14 10.92
N GLY A 221 4.55 1.94 11.31
CA GLY A 221 3.74 1.01 12.14
C GLY A 221 2.59 0.34 11.39
N GLU A 222 2.06 0.98 10.34
CA GLU A 222 0.94 0.47 9.55
C GLU A 222 1.38 -0.56 8.49
N GLU A 223 0.43 -1.41 8.10
CA GLU A 223 0.56 -2.43 7.07
C GLU A 223 -0.78 -2.65 6.34
N ASN A 224 -0.75 -3.17 5.12
CA ASN A 224 -1.96 -3.59 4.42
C ASN A 224 -1.72 -4.79 3.50
N GLU A 225 -2.79 -5.45 3.05
CA GLU A 225 -2.74 -6.57 2.12
C GLU A 225 -2.09 -6.16 0.79
N ILE A 226 -2.51 -5.01 0.23
CA ILE A 226 -1.98 -4.46 -1.02
C ILE A 226 -1.54 -3.01 -0.83
N ILE A 227 -0.30 -2.72 -1.22
CA ILE A 227 0.26 -1.37 -1.29
C ILE A 227 0.49 -0.96 -2.73
N LEU A 228 -0.04 0.21 -3.07
CA LEU A 228 0.24 0.93 -4.31
C LEU A 228 1.16 2.11 -4.01
N LEU A 229 2.42 2.04 -4.44
CA LEU A 229 3.46 3.01 -4.07
C LEU A 229 3.80 3.93 -5.25
N SER A 230 3.61 5.25 -5.08
CA SER A 230 4.03 6.27 -6.04
C SER A 230 5.31 6.97 -5.57
N LEU A 231 6.38 6.87 -6.37
CA LEU A 231 7.69 7.44 -6.09
C LEU A 231 7.87 8.88 -6.59
N VAL A 232 7.05 9.33 -7.54
CA VAL A 232 6.91 10.71 -8.05
C VAL A 232 8.10 11.22 -8.85
N ARG A 233 9.33 11.01 -8.36
CA ARG A 233 10.52 11.69 -8.88
C ARG A 233 10.90 11.19 -10.26
N SER A 234 10.96 12.12 -11.20
CA SER A 234 11.23 11.89 -12.61
C SER A 234 11.73 13.18 -13.25
N ASN A 235 13.05 13.35 -13.26
CA ASN A 235 13.72 14.55 -13.74
C ASN A 235 15.09 14.21 -14.36
N ALA A 236 15.56 15.09 -15.24
CA ALA A 236 16.83 14.91 -15.96
C ALA A 236 18.07 14.98 -15.05
N ARG A 237 17.95 15.57 -13.85
CA ARG A 237 19.06 15.72 -12.91
C ARG A 237 19.36 14.44 -12.12
N GLY A 238 18.47 13.45 -12.15
CA GLY A 238 18.59 12.26 -11.30
C GLY A 238 18.43 12.57 -9.81
N ASP A 239 17.75 13.68 -9.47
CA ASP A 239 17.51 14.04 -8.07
C ASP A 239 16.24 13.35 -7.58
N ILE A 240 16.37 12.63 -6.47
CA ILE A 240 15.26 11.89 -5.84
C ILE A 240 14.99 12.38 -4.42
N GLY A 241 15.66 13.44 -3.97
CA GLY A 241 15.48 14.01 -2.64
C GLY A 241 15.59 12.96 -1.53
N PHE A 242 14.60 12.92 -0.64
CA PHE A 242 14.61 12.01 0.51
C PHE A 242 14.48 10.52 0.14
N LEU A 243 14.08 10.17 -1.09
CA LEU A 243 13.99 8.77 -1.51
C LEU A 243 15.37 8.11 -1.62
N ASN A 244 16.45 8.87 -1.49
CA ASN A 244 17.80 8.33 -1.37
C ASN A 244 18.16 7.87 0.06
N ARG A 245 17.34 8.19 1.07
CA ARG A 245 17.59 7.79 2.46
C ARG A 245 17.15 6.34 2.65
N GLU A 246 18.08 5.49 3.08
CA GLU A 246 17.86 4.06 3.34
C GLU A 246 16.60 3.82 4.21
N ASN A 247 16.44 4.61 5.27
CA ASN A 247 15.32 4.53 6.21
C ASN A 247 13.95 4.64 5.53
N ARG A 248 13.82 5.55 4.56
CA ARG A 248 12.57 5.77 3.83
C ARG A 248 12.34 4.70 2.77
N ILE A 249 13.40 4.20 2.16
CA ILE A 249 13.33 3.05 1.24
C ILE A 249 12.82 1.82 2.00
N CYS A 250 13.39 1.54 3.19
CA CYS A 250 12.96 0.46 4.05
C CYS A 250 11.46 0.57 4.34
N VAL A 251 11.02 1.73 4.81
CA VAL A 251 9.61 1.96 5.15
C VAL A 251 8.72 1.85 3.93
N ALA A 252 9.11 2.34 2.75
CA ALA A 252 8.27 2.31 1.55
C ALA A 252 8.04 0.88 1.03
N LEU A 253 9.04 0.01 1.16
CA LEU A 253 9.01 -1.34 0.59
C LEU A 253 8.50 -2.41 1.56
N SER A 254 8.32 -2.08 2.85
CA SER A 254 8.00 -3.05 3.91
C SER A 254 6.56 -3.02 4.44
N ARG A 255 5.64 -2.32 3.76
CA ARG A 255 4.25 -2.10 4.21
C ARG A 255 3.25 -3.10 3.65
N ALA A 256 3.61 -3.78 2.58
CA ALA A 256 2.75 -4.76 1.91
C ALA A 256 2.88 -6.13 2.57
N LYS A 257 1.74 -6.76 2.84
CA LYS A 257 1.69 -8.17 3.23
C LYS A 257 1.73 -9.08 2.00
N GLN A 258 0.78 -8.90 1.09
CA GLN A 258 0.59 -9.79 -0.06
C GLN A 258 1.01 -9.16 -1.39
N GLY A 259 0.73 -7.88 -1.63
CA GLY A 259 0.92 -7.25 -2.94
C GLY A 259 1.61 -5.89 -2.87
N LEU A 260 2.69 -5.70 -3.61
CA LEU A 260 3.40 -4.42 -3.72
C LEU A 260 3.53 -3.99 -5.19
N PHE A 261 2.84 -2.93 -5.56
CA PHE A 261 2.89 -2.36 -6.91
C PHE A 261 3.51 -0.97 -6.84
N ILE A 262 4.70 -0.83 -7.40
CA ILE A 262 5.49 0.39 -7.34
C ILE A 262 5.43 1.08 -8.69
N ILE A 263 5.17 2.37 -8.73
CA ILE A 263 5.29 3.17 -9.95
C ILE A 263 6.32 4.28 -9.75
N GLY A 264 7.20 4.47 -10.74
CA GLY A 264 8.21 5.52 -10.72
C GLY A 264 9.16 5.47 -11.90
N ASN A 265 10.08 6.42 -11.97
CA ASN A 265 11.11 6.45 -13.01
C ASN A 265 12.38 5.71 -12.56
N SER A 266 12.54 4.46 -13.01
CA SER A 266 13.69 3.61 -12.63
C SER A 266 15.02 4.24 -13.01
N SER A 267 15.09 4.94 -14.15
CA SER A 267 16.32 5.61 -14.59
C SER A 267 16.68 6.74 -13.63
N THR A 268 15.74 7.61 -13.27
CA THR A 268 15.99 8.71 -12.30
C THR A 268 16.41 8.16 -10.92
N LEU A 269 15.76 7.09 -10.44
CA LEU A 269 16.06 6.47 -9.13
C LEU A 269 17.47 5.86 -9.08
N THR A 270 17.90 5.23 -10.16
CA THR A 270 19.19 4.53 -10.21
C THR A 270 20.37 5.44 -10.52
N THR A 271 20.17 6.66 -11.02
CA THR A 271 21.26 7.60 -11.35
C THR A 271 22.16 7.91 -10.15
N ARG A 272 21.57 8.14 -8.96
CA ARG A 272 22.31 8.63 -7.78
C ARG A 272 22.13 7.80 -6.51
N SER A 273 21.44 6.66 -6.59
CA SER A 273 21.15 5.84 -5.41
C SER A 273 21.62 4.39 -5.59
N LYS A 274 22.58 3.98 -4.77
CA LYS A 274 23.08 2.59 -4.74
C LYS A 274 22.01 1.60 -4.24
N HIS A 275 21.15 2.03 -3.32
CA HIS A 275 20.02 1.23 -2.84
C HIS A 275 19.04 0.94 -3.97
N TRP A 276 18.58 1.97 -4.70
CA TRP A 276 17.69 1.76 -5.84
C TRP A 276 18.34 0.97 -6.98
N GLN A 277 19.65 1.13 -7.22
CA GLN A 277 20.37 0.25 -8.16
C GLN A 277 20.28 -1.22 -7.76
N THR A 278 20.45 -1.52 -6.46
CA THR A 278 20.36 -2.89 -5.94
C THR A 278 18.93 -3.42 -6.07
N ILE A 279 17.93 -2.63 -5.68
CA ILE A 279 16.51 -2.97 -5.76
C ILE A 279 16.08 -3.24 -7.21
N ILE A 280 16.42 -2.33 -8.13
CA ILE A 280 16.07 -2.47 -9.55
C ILE A 280 16.76 -3.69 -10.17
N LYS A 281 18.02 -3.98 -9.80
CA LYS A 281 18.70 -5.21 -10.24
C LYS A 281 17.97 -6.46 -9.76
N LYS A 282 17.53 -6.52 -8.49
CA LYS A 282 16.75 -7.65 -7.97
C LYS A 282 15.44 -7.85 -8.74
N LEU A 283 14.76 -6.75 -9.10
CA LEU A 283 13.52 -6.80 -9.88
C LEU A 283 13.71 -7.20 -11.36
N GLN A 284 14.93 -7.05 -11.88
CA GLN A 284 15.30 -7.42 -13.26
C GLN A 284 15.66 -8.89 -13.43
N ILE A 285 15.94 -9.62 -12.36
CA ILE A 285 16.26 -11.04 -12.44
C ILE A 285 14.99 -11.78 -12.89
N GLU A 286 15.10 -12.52 -14.00
CA GLU A 286 14.04 -13.44 -14.44
C GLU A 286 13.95 -14.58 -13.43
N GLU A 287 12.74 -14.89 -12.96
CA GLU A 287 12.51 -16.02 -12.07
C GLU A 287 12.58 -17.31 -12.88
N ASP A 288 13.77 -17.93 -12.93
CA ASP A 288 13.95 -19.30 -13.42
C ASP A 288 13.38 -20.29 -12.38
N ILE A 289 12.06 -20.42 -12.38
CA ILE A 289 11.40 -21.55 -11.70
C ILE A 289 11.26 -22.65 -12.75
N ASN A 290 11.89 -23.80 -12.48
CA ASN A 290 11.94 -25.03 -13.29
C ASN A 290 10.57 -25.68 -13.58
N ASN A 291 9.56 -24.92 -14.00
CA ASN A 291 8.27 -25.42 -14.47
C ASN A 291 8.18 -25.18 -15.97
N GLU A 292 8.69 -26.16 -16.74
CA GLU A 292 8.66 -26.17 -18.22
C GLU A 292 7.25 -26.05 -18.83
N ASN A 293 6.20 -26.16 -17.99
CA ASN A 293 4.80 -26.09 -18.40
C ASN A 293 4.15 -24.71 -18.21
N ASP A 294 4.84 -23.70 -17.67
CA ASP A 294 4.28 -22.35 -17.52
C ASP A 294 5.12 -21.29 -18.22
N ALA A 295 4.89 -21.16 -19.53
CA ALA A 295 5.50 -20.12 -20.38
C ALA A 295 5.21 -18.68 -19.91
N PHE A 296 4.35 -18.48 -18.91
CA PHE A 296 3.95 -17.16 -18.41
C PHE A 296 4.69 -16.67 -17.16
N HIS A 297 5.56 -17.47 -16.54
CA HIS A 297 6.42 -17.02 -15.41
C HIS A 297 7.67 -16.23 -15.87
N LYS A 298 7.91 -16.13 -17.18
CA LYS A 298 9.09 -15.50 -17.78
C LYS A 298 9.12 -13.96 -17.78
N TYR A 299 8.33 -13.30 -16.93
CA TYR A 299 8.34 -11.84 -16.83
C TYR A 299 9.22 -11.40 -15.67
N THR A 300 10.06 -10.41 -15.87
CA THR A 300 10.74 -9.69 -14.79
C THR A 300 9.71 -8.95 -13.93
N SER A 301 10.01 -8.72 -12.65
CA SER A 301 9.15 -7.90 -11.75
C SER A 301 9.35 -6.39 -11.97
N LEU A 302 9.86 -6.01 -13.14
CA LEU A 302 10.10 -4.66 -13.61
C LEU A 302 9.67 -4.56 -15.08
N GLY A 303 8.88 -3.57 -15.43
CA GLY A 303 8.51 -3.31 -16.82
C GLY A 303 7.70 -2.03 -16.99
N LYS A 304 7.46 -1.63 -18.23
CA LYS A 304 6.56 -0.50 -18.52
C LYS A 304 5.09 -0.86 -18.36
N ALA A 305 4.75 -2.13 -18.57
CA ALA A 305 3.38 -2.61 -18.57
C ALA A 305 3.17 -3.67 -17.50
N LEU A 306 2.17 -3.49 -16.64
CA LEU A 306 1.77 -4.49 -15.64
C LEU A 306 1.01 -5.63 -16.33
N PRO A 307 1.46 -6.89 -16.20
CA PRO A 307 0.73 -8.04 -16.72
C PRO A 307 -0.51 -8.36 -15.86
N LEU A 308 -1.67 -8.07 -16.41
CA LEU A 308 -2.97 -8.43 -15.85
C LEU A 308 -3.35 -9.87 -16.21
N TYR A 309 -4.18 -10.47 -15.37
CA TYR A 309 -4.63 -11.85 -15.46
C TYR A 309 -6.15 -11.94 -15.36
N CYS A 310 -6.79 -12.59 -16.34
CA CYS A 310 -8.22 -12.83 -16.30
C CYS A 310 -8.51 -14.15 -15.60
N GLN A 311 -9.13 -14.08 -14.41
CA GLN A 311 -9.49 -15.26 -13.63
C GLN A 311 -10.51 -16.18 -14.32
N ASN A 312 -11.32 -15.64 -15.23
CA ASN A 312 -12.33 -16.42 -15.96
C ASN A 312 -11.79 -17.01 -17.27
N HIS A 313 -10.68 -16.48 -17.79
CA HIS A 313 -10.06 -16.91 -19.06
C HIS A 313 -8.54 -17.09 -18.90
N PRO A 314 -8.09 -18.17 -18.24
CA PRO A 314 -6.67 -18.40 -17.93
C PRO A 314 -5.76 -18.51 -19.17
N THR A 315 -6.31 -18.95 -20.30
CA THR A 315 -5.59 -19.18 -21.56
C THR A 315 -5.40 -17.92 -22.40
N ASN A 316 -5.98 -16.78 -22.01
CA ASN A 316 -5.78 -15.52 -22.71
C ASN A 316 -4.31 -15.07 -22.55
N LYS A 317 -3.70 -14.54 -23.61
CA LYS A 317 -2.28 -14.15 -23.70
C LYS A 317 -1.86 -13.03 -22.72
N GLY A 318 -2.76 -12.60 -21.83
CA GLY A 318 -2.55 -11.56 -20.83
C GLY A 318 -2.85 -10.18 -21.38
N ILE A 319 -3.38 -9.30 -20.52
CA ILE A 319 -3.58 -7.89 -20.84
C ILE A 319 -2.45 -7.12 -20.18
N PHE A 320 -1.76 -6.27 -20.94
CA PHE A 320 -0.65 -5.49 -20.43
C PHE A 320 -1.08 -4.04 -20.29
N ALA A 321 -0.98 -3.50 -19.07
CA ALA A 321 -1.37 -2.14 -18.76
C ALA A 321 -0.12 -1.24 -18.63
N GLU A 322 0.26 -0.55 -19.70
CA GLU A 322 1.36 0.43 -19.72
C GLU A 322 0.88 1.83 -19.37
N LEU A 323 -0.29 2.20 -19.90
CA LEU A 323 -0.90 3.50 -19.71
C LEU A 323 -2.20 3.37 -18.91
N PRO A 324 -2.65 4.43 -18.20
CA PRO A 324 -3.95 4.41 -17.52
C PRO A 324 -5.12 4.07 -18.46
N SER A 325 -5.03 4.47 -19.73
CA SER A 325 -6.04 4.15 -20.74
C SER A 325 -6.14 2.66 -21.09
N ASP A 326 -5.10 1.86 -20.82
CA ASP A 326 -5.13 0.42 -21.10
C ASP A 326 -6.10 -0.33 -20.18
N PHE A 327 -6.42 0.22 -19.01
CA PHE A 327 -7.45 -0.34 -18.12
C PHE A 327 -8.86 -0.32 -18.75
N LYS A 328 -9.07 0.43 -19.84
CA LYS A 328 -10.31 0.33 -20.64
C LYS A 328 -10.51 -1.05 -21.29
N LYS A 329 -9.42 -1.79 -21.54
CA LYS A 329 -9.46 -3.18 -22.05
C LYS A 329 -9.97 -4.17 -20.99
N VAL A 330 -9.96 -3.76 -19.72
CA VAL A 330 -10.43 -4.53 -18.56
C VAL A 330 -11.47 -3.73 -17.78
N LYS A 331 -12.32 -2.99 -18.50
CA LYS A 331 -13.27 -2.03 -17.90
C LYS A 331 -14.19 -2.67 -16.86
N ASP A 332 -14.53 -3.95 -17.01
CA ASP A 332 -15.39 -4.71 -16.09
C ASP A 332 -14.58 -5.66 -15.18
N GLY A 333 -13.24 -5.54 -15.16
CA GLY A 333 -12.33 -6.33 -14.32
C GLY A 333 -11.87 -7.65 -14.92
N GLY A 334 -12.61 -8.26 -15.85
CA GLY A 334 -12.10 -9.38 -16.63
C GLY A 334 -11.46 -8.92 -17.93
N CYS A 335 -11.26 -9.86 -18.86
CA CYS A 335 -10.72 -9.53 -20.19
C CYS A 335 -11.77 -8.90 -21.12
N ASP A 336 -11.34 -8.56 -22.33
CA ASP A 336 -12.12 -7.94 -23.40
C ASP A 336 -13.10 -8.89 -24.12
N LEU A 337 -13.07 -10.18 -23.79
CA LEU A 337 -14.07 -11.14 -24.26
C LEU A 337 -15.46 -10.84 -23.67
N PRO A 338 -16.55 -11.00 -24.43
CA PRO A 338 -17.90 -10.81 -23.90
C PRO A 338 -18.24 -11.81 -22.80
N CYS A 339 -19.08 -11.42 -21.84
CA CYS A 339 -19.59 -12.35 -20.84
C CYS A 339 -20.68 -13.25 -21.45
N GLU A 340 -20.39 -14.53 -21.62
CA GLU A 340 -21.31 -15.51 -22.22
C GLU A 340 -22.30 -16.13 -21.22
N PHE A 341 -22.38 -15.62 -19.99
CA PHE A 341 -23.26 -16.18 -18.98
C PHE A 341 -24.75 -16.01 -19.37
N PRO A 342 -25.54 -17.10 -19.39
CA PRO A 342 -26.96 -17.03 -19.71
C PRO A 342 -27.75 -16.54 -18.50
N LEU A 343 -28.44 -15.41 -18.64
CA LEU A 343 -29.34 -14.91 -17.61
C LEU A 343 -30.60 -15.77 -17.52
N ARG A 344 -31.31 -15.69 -16.39
CA ARG A 344 -32.59 -16.41 -16.16
C ARG A 344 -33.64 -16.15 -17.26
N CYS A 345 -33.58 -15.00 -17.92
CA CYS A 345 -34.50 -14.65 -19.00
C CYS A 345 -34.06 -15.18 -20.38
N GLY A 346 -32.98 -15.96 -20.46
CA GLY A 346 -32.41 -16.48 -21.71
C GLY A 346 -31.53 -15.49 -22.48
N HIS A 347 -31.43 -14.23 -22.04
CA HIS A 347 -30.53 -13.26 -22.64
C HIS A 347 -29.10 -13.39 -22.11
N ALA A 348 -28.11 -13.12 -22.98
CA ALA A 348 -26.71 -12.98 -22.55
C ALA A 348 -26.49 -11.69 -21.75
N CYS A 349 -25.50 -11.74 -20.85
CA CYS A 349 -24.97 -10.55 -20.19
C CYS A 349 -24.46 -9.52 -21.21
N ARG A 350 -24.56 -8.23 -20.89
CA ARG A 350 -24.07 -7.14 -21.75
C ARG A 350 -22.69 -6.59 -21.36
N TYR A 351 -22.15 -7.05 -20.22
CA TYR A 351 -20.80 -6.69 -19.82
C TYR A 351 -19.75 -7.49 -20.61
N ASP A 352 -18.54 -6.95 -20.64
CA ASP A 352 -17.39 -7.77 -20.98
C ASP A 352 -17.15 -8.76 -19.82
N CYS A 353 -16.20 -9.68 -19.98
CA CYS A 353 -15.84 -10.62 -18.93
C CYS A 353 -15.59 -9.86 -17.61
N HIS A 354 -16.18 -10.34 -16.52
CA HIS A 354 -16.11 -9.68 -15.22
C HIS A 354 -16.07 -10.69 -14.06
N PRO A 355 -15.38 -10.38 -12.95
CA PRO A 355 -15.28 -11.29 -11.80
C PRO A 355 -16.20 -10.93 -10.62
N PHE A 356 -16.89 -9.78 -10.65
CA PHE A 356 -17.62 -9.25 -9.49
C PHE A 356 -19.04 -9.82 -9.30
N ASP A 357 -19.65 -10.44 -10.30
CA ASP A 357 -20.96 -11.12 -10.19
C ASP A 357 -20.98 -12.38 -11.06
N LYS A 358 -20.14 -13.37 -10.73
CA LYS A 358 -19.95 -14.57 -11.56
C LYS A 358 -21.24 -15.31 -11.86
N GLU A 359 -22.16 -15.35 -10.91
CA GLU A 359 -23.45 -16.04 -11.02
C GLU A 359 -24.60 -15.14 -11.51
N HIS A 360 -24.32 -13.86 -11.80
CA HIS A 360 -25.30 -12.87 -12.26
C HIS A 360 -26.53 -12.78 -11.36
N THR A 361 -26.30 -12.80 -10.05
CA THR A 361 -27.35 -12.73 -9.02
C THR A 361 -27.83 -11.30 -8.81
N SER A 362 -26.94 -10.33 -9.00
CA SER A 362 -27.22 -8.89 -8.85
C SER A 362 -27.53 -8.24 -10.19
N TYR A 363 -26.99 -8.77 -11.29
CA TYR A 363 -27.22 -8.22 -12.62
C TYR A 363 -28.64 -8.42 -13.13
N VAL A 364 -29.22 -7.35 -13.66
CA VAL A 364 -30.59 -7.32 -14.16
C VAL A 364 -30.59 -7.11 -15.67
N CYS A 365 -31.33 -7.94 -16.41
CA CYS A 365 -31.40 -7.82 -17.86
C CYS A 365 -32.02 -6.50 -18.31
N LEU A 366 -31.23 -5.71 -19.05
CA LEU A 366 -31.61 -4.39 -19.58
C LEU A 366 -32.24 -4.43 -20.99
N LYS A 367 -32.45 -5.62 -21.57
CA LYS A 367 -33.18 -5.74 -22.85
C LYS A 367 -34.66 -5.44 -22.65
N GLN A 368 -35.31 -4.88 -23.66
CA GLN A 368 -36.76 -4.79 -23.70
C GLN A 368 -37.36 -6.19 -23.87
N CYS A 369 -38.57 -6.36 -23.35
CA CYS A 369 -39.38 -7.55 -23.57
C CYS A 369 -39.62 -7.79 -25.07
N SER A 370 -39.43 -9.03 -25.52
CA SER A 370 -39.74 -9.47 -26.89
C SER A 370 -41.19 -9.91 -27.09
N GLU A 371 -41.99 -9.98 -26.02
CA GLU A 371 -43.39 -10.40 -26.09
C GLU A 371 -44.25 -9.32 -26.76
N THR A 372 -45.21 -9.80 -27.55
CA THR A 372 -46.22 -8.98 -28.20
C THR A 372 -47.58 -9.35 -27.62
N CYS A 373 -48.41 -8.37 -27.24
CA CYS A 373 -49.73 -8.67 -26.70
C CYS A 373 -50.68 -9.16 -27.81
N LYS A 374 -51.85 -9.68 -27.42
CA LYS A 374 -52.87 -10.19 -28.36
C LYS A 374 -53.32 -9.17 -29.42
N GLU A 375 -53.20 -7.88 -29.11
CA GLU A 375 -53.54 -6.75 -29.99
C GLU A 375 -52.34 -6.28 -30.83
N GLY A 376 -51.20 -6.99 -30.83
CA GLY A 376 -50.03 -6.66 -31.67
C GLY A 376 -49.08 -5.60 -31.09
N HIS A 377 -49.31 -5.10 -29.87
CA HIS A 377 -48.43 -4.11 -29.24
C HIS A 377 -47.16 -4.75 -28.65
N LYS A 378 -46.00 -4.12 -28.87
CA LYS A 378 -44.73 -4.50 -28.23
C LYS A 378 -44.79 -4.20 -26.72
N CYS A 379 -44.32 -5.14 -25.91
CA CYS A 379 -44.30 -4.95 -24.47
C CYS A 379 -43.33 -3.83 -24.05
N PRO A 380 -43.78 -2.82 -23.27
CA PRO A 380 -42.93 -1.71 -22.85
C PRO A 380 -42.01 -2.05 -21.67
N LYS A 381 -42.15 -3.25 -21.07
CA LYS A 381 -41.42 -3.63 -19.86
C LYS A 381 -39.99 -4.09 -20.18
N GLY A 382 -39.09 -3.88 -19.23
CA GLY A 382 -37.77 -4.50 -19.24
C GLY A 382 -37.89 -6.02 -19.04
N CYS A 383 -37.03 -6.78 -19.70
CA CYS A 383 -37.06 -8.24 -19.72
C CYS A 383 -37.02 -8.87 -18.32
N HIS A 384 -36.29 -8.23 -17.39
CA HIS A 384 -36.23 -8.67 -15.99
C HIS A 384 -37.56 -8.63 -15.23
N LEU A 385 -38.53 -7.82 -15.66
CA LEU A 385 -39.85 -7.69 -15.01
C LEU A 385 -40.85 -8.77 -15.44
N ILE A 386 -40.48 -9.64 -16.39
CA ILE A 386 -41.38 -10.68 -16.92
C ILE A 386 -41.26 -11.97 -16.11
N LEU A 387 -40.06 -12.27 -15.60
CA LEU A 387 -39.78 -13.52 -14.87
C LEU A 387 -40.54 -13.63 -13.53
N THR A 388 -40.95 -12.52 -12.95
CA THR A 388 -41.80 -12.50 -11.74
C THR A 388 -43.26 -12.83 -12.01
N VAL A 389 -43.72 -12.83 -13.27
CA VAL A 389 -45.13 -13.05 -13.61
C VAL A 389 -45.43 -14.52 -13.96
N ASN A 390 -44.41 -15.29 -14.36
CA ASN A 390 -44.59 -16.71 -14.72
C ASN A 390 -44.42 -17.70 -13.54
N ALA A 391 -44.17 -17.22 -12.33
CA ALA A 391 -44.14 -18.06 -11.11
C ALA A 391 -45.53 -18.27 -10.48
N VAL A 392 -46.59 -17.69 -11.07
CA VAL A 392 -47.99 -17.89 -10.65
C VAL A 392 -48.81 -18.29 -11.87
N ARG A 393 -48.56 -19.49 -12.39
CA ARG A 393 -49.50 -20.23 -13.22
C ARG A 393 -49.40 -21.71 -12.95
#